data_AF-A0A962BDI9-F1
#
_entry.id   AF-A0A962BDI9-F1
#
_cell.length_a   1.000
_cell.length_b   1.000
_cell.length_c   1.000
_cell.angle_alpha   90.00
_cell.angle_beta   90.00
_cell.angle_gamma   90.00
#
_symmetry.space_group_name_H-M   'P 1'
#
loop_
_entity.id
_entity.type
_entity.pdbx_description
1 polymer ?
#
loop_
_entity_poly.entity_id
_entity_poly.type
_entity_poly.pdbx_seq_one_letter_code
_entity_poly.pdbx_strand_id
1 'polypeptide(L)'
;MKNNEKIIYLIADYGPTSDLAFAEVTQRLFHELAGMPAQIKEYSVPAFDTIATGFVLAQTALNSLLGSRHIFYVNTAPRKDKKEARINNEGEGLVYARLTNGCEIIAVNSGYSLSFIKPAAAEIRTIRVSNEGTQFRSRDNYPEALGALVQGRLESLLGDDV
;
A
#
# COMPACT_ATOMS: atom_id res chain seq x y z
N MET A 1 -27.16 -6.12 10.64
CA MET A 1 -25.81 -6.69 10.41
C MET A 1 -24.85 -5.55 10.18
N LYS A 2 -23.76 -5.43 10.95
CA LYS A 2 -22.71 -4.45 10.64
C LYS A 2 -22.05 -4.91 9.33
N ASN A 3 -22.00 -4.04 8.33
CA ASN A 3 -21.36 -4.33 7.05
C ASN A 3 -19.84 -4.46 7.29
N ASN A 4 -19.32 -5.69 7.22
CA ASN A 4 -17.90 -6.02 7.44
C ASN A 4 -17.06 -5.90 6.16
N GLU A 5 -17.65 -5.46 5.05
CA GLU A 5 -16.93 -5.24 3.80
C GLU A 5 -15.81 -4.21 3.96
N LYS A 6 -14.61 -4.59 3.50
CA LYS A 6 -13.43 -3.74 3.40
C LYS A 6 -13.44 -2.96 2.09
N ILE A 7 -13.05 -1.69 2.15
CA ILE A 7 -12.85 -0.85 0.97
C ILE A 7 -11.36 -0.56 0.89
N ILE A 8 -10.73 -1.10 -0.15
CA ILE A 8 -9.30 -0.96 -0.41
C ILE A 8 -9.12 0.12 -1.47
N TYR A 9 -8.39 1.18 -1.15
CA TYR A 9 -7.91 2.14 -2.14
C TYR A 9 -6.52 1.74 -2.61
N LEU A 10 -6.42 1.38 -3.90
CA LEU A 10 -5.16 1.13 -4.59
C LEU A 10 -4.66 2.46 -5.18
N ILE A 11 -3.78 3.15 -4.47
CA ILE A 11 -3.20 4.44 -4.88
C ILE A 11 -1.82 4.18 -5.50
N ALA A 12 -1.65 4.43 -6.79
CA ALA A 12 -0.39 4.13 -7.46
C ALA A 12 -0.11 4.97 -8.71
N ASP A 13 1.16 5.02 -9.10
CA ASP A 13 1.67 5.76 -10.25
C ASP A 13 1.78 4.90 -11.53
N TYR A 14 0.91 3.89 -11.66
CA TYR A 14 0.94 2.90 -12.75
C TYR A 14 0.51 3.42 -14.13
N GLY A 15 0.14 4.70 -14.24
CA GLY A 15 -0.51 5.26 -15.42
C GLY A 15 -2.01 5.44 -15.20
N PRO A 16 -2.81 5.62 -16.27
CA PRO A 16 -4.26 5.79 -16.16
C PRO A 16 -4.94 4.62 -15.44
N THR A 17 -6.09 4.87 -14.81
CA THR A 17 -6.95 3.79 -14.29
C THR A 17 -7.33 2.83 -15.42
N SER A 18 -7.47 1.54 -15.13
CA SER A 18 -7.63 0.46 -16.13
C SER A 18 -6.41 0.17 -17.02
N ASP A 19 -5.23 0.72 -16.72
CA ASP A 19 -3.98 0.22 -17.29
C ASP A 19 -3.73 -1.25 -16.88
N LEU A 20 -2.99 -2.00 -17.69
CA LEU A 20 -2.63 -3.39 -17.40
C LEU A 20 -1.98 -3.54 -16.03
N ALA A 21 -1.13 -2.59 -15.62
CA ALA A 21 -0.49 -2.62 -14.32
C ALA A 21 -1.51 -2.55 -13.15
N PHE A 22 -2.55 -1.73 -13.27
CA PHE A 22 -3.65 -1.72 -12.31
C PHE A 22 -4.41 -3.06 -12.33
N ALA A 23 -4.74 -3.58 -13.51
CA ALA A 23 -5.46 -4.83 -13.63
C ALA A 23 -4.70 -6.02 -13.00
N GLU A 24 -3.39 -6.13 -13.25
CA GLU A 24 -2.55 -7.20 -12.69
C GLU A 24 -2.45 -7.12 -11.15
N VAL A 25 -2.25 -5.91 -10.61
CA VAL A 25 -2.19 -5.72 -9.16
C VAL A 25 -3.57 -6.01 -8.54
N THR A 26 -4.64 -5.46 -9.10
CA THR A 26 -6.02 -5.72 -8.65
C THR A 26 -6.35 -7.21 -8.66
N GLN A 27 -5.97 -7.96 -9.70
CA GLN A 27 -6.14 -9.43 -9.74
C GLN A 27 -5.38 -10.13 -8.61
N ARG A 28 -4.13 -9.75 -8.34
CA ARG A 28 -3.38 -10.33 -7.22
C ARG A 28 -4.01 -9.97 -5.87
N LEU A 29 -4.44 -8.72 -5.68
CA LEU A 29 -5.12 -8.32 -4.45
C LEU A 29 -6.41 -9.15 -4.25
N PHE A 30 -7.19 -9.39 -5.31
CA PHE A 30 -8.36 -10.27 -5.22
C PHE A 30 -8.00 -11.72 -4.89
N HIS A 31 -6.86 -12.23 -5.37
CA HIS A 31 -6.36 -13.55 -4.99
C HIS A 31 -6.09 -13.63 -3.48
N GLU A 32 -5.39 -12.65 -2.92
CA GLU A 32 -5.08 -12.58 -1.47
C GLU A 32 -6.32 -12.38 -0.59
N LEU A 33 -7.37 -11.78 -1.16
CA LEU A 33 -8.65 -11.51 -0.52
C LEU A 33 -9.73 -12.56 -0.84
N ALA A 34 -9.37 -13.70 -1.43
CA ALA A 34 -10.33 -14.72 -1.83
C ALA A 34 -11.20 -15.18 -0.64
N GLY A 35 -12.53 -15.13 -0.83
CA GLY A 35 -13.51 -15.47 0.21
C GLY A 35 -13.80 -14.35 1.21
N MET A 36 -13.26 -13.14 1.02
CA MET A 36 -13.48 -12.00 1.91
C MET A 36 -14.35 -10.93 1.23
N PRO A 37 -15.27 -10.30 1.97
CA PRO A 37 -16.04 -9.19 1.44
C PRO A 37 -15.14 -7.96 1.31
N ALA A 38 -14.72 -7.66 0.08
CA ALA A 38 -13.82 -6.56 -0.21
C ALA A 38 -14.14 -5.90 -1.56
N GLN A 39 -13.99 -4.58 -1.63
CA GLN A 39 -14.00 -3.80 -2.86
C GLN A 39 -12.66 -3.11 -3.03
N ILE A 40 -12.16 -3.07 -4.27
CA ILE A 40 -10.95 -2.34 -4.63
C ILE A 40 -11.37 -1.11 -5.46
N LYS A 41 -10.83 0.05 -5.10
CA LYS A 41 -10.98 1.32 -5.81
C LYS A 41 -9.60 1.79 -6.24
N GLU A 42 -9.40 1.95 -7.54
CA GLU A 42 -8.15 2.42 -8.10
C GLU A 42 -8.07 3.95 -8.05
N TYR A 43 -6.89 4.48 -7.74
CA TYR A 43 -6.60 5.91 -7.82
C TYR A 43 -5.21 6.10 -8.41
N SER A 44 -5.17 6.70 -9.60
CA SER A 44 -3.92 7.02 -10.28
C SER A 44 -3.33 8.34 -9.76
N VAL A 45 -2.02 8.36 -9.57
CA VAL A 45 -1.24 9.56 -9.29
C VAL A 45 -0.18 9.78 -10.36
N PRO A 46 0.34 11.02 -10.54
CA PRO A 46 1.40 11.28 -11.52
C PRO A 46 2.64 10.40 -11.31
N ALA A 47 3.26 10.01 -12.42
CA ALA A 47 4.45 9.16 -12.43
C ALA A 47 5.55 9.70 -11.49
N PHE A 48 6.04 8.85 -10.58
CA PHE A 48 7.16 9.14 -9.68
C PHE A 48 6.93 10.29 -8.68
N ASP A 49 5.70 10.76 -8.51
CA ASP A 49 5.36 11.90 -7.66
C ASP A 49 4.91 11.47 -6.25
N THR A 50 5.88 11.21 -5.39
CA THR A 50 5.61 10.83 -3.99
C THR A 50 4.91 11.93 -3.17
N ILE A 51 4.95 13.19 -3.60
CA ILE A 51 4.25 14.28 -2.91
C ILE A 51 2.76 14.19 -3.23
N ALA A 52 2.41 14.02 -4.52
CA ALA A 52 1.02 13.79 -4.93
C ALA A 52 0.46 12.53 -4.27
N THR A 53 1.22 11.44 -4.22
CA THR A 53 0.86 10.21 -3.50
C THR A 53 0.55 10.48 -2.04
N GLY A 54 1.45 11.15 -1.32
CA GLY A 54 1.26 11.47 0.10
C GLY A 54 0.07 12.39 0.34
N PHE A 55 -0.16 13.37 -0.54
CA PHE A 55 -1.32 14.26 -0.45
C PHE A 55 -2.64 13.51 -0.65
N VAL A 56 -2.75 12.69 -1.70
CA VAL A 56 -3.96 11.89 -1.98
C VAL A 56 -4.24 10.91 -0.83
N LEU A 57 -3.20 10.21 -0.36
CA LEU A 57 -3.31 9.32 0.79
C LEU A 57 -3.85 10.07 2.02
N ALA A 58 -3.28 11.22 2.37
CA ALA A 58 -3.72 11.99 3.52
C ALA A 58 -5.17 12.50 3.37
N GLN A 59 -5.53 13.04 2.21
CA GLN A 59 -6.89 13.54 1.96
C GLN A 59 -7.94 12.43 2.10
N THR A 60 -7.64 11.23 1.61
CA THR A 60 -8.58 10.10 1.64
C THR A 60 -8.59 9.36 2.98
N ALA A 61 -7.43 9.18 3.62
CA ALA A 61 -7.31 8.44 4.88
C ALA A 61 -7.69 9.27 6.11
N LEU A 62 -7.24 10.53 6.22
CA LEU A 62 -7.50 11.35 7.40
C LEU A 62 -8.98 11.75 7.52
N ASN A 63 -9.64 11.97 6.38
CA ASN A 63 -11.07 12.32 6.33
C ASN A 63 -12.01 11.10 6.32
N SER A 64 -11.47 9.88 6.45
CA SER A 64 -12.28 8.67 6.48
C SER A 64 -13.15 8.61 7.75
N LEU A 65 -14.45 8.42 7.55
CA LEU A 65 -15.41 8.12 8.63
C LEU A 65 -15.62 6.61 8.83
N LEU A 66 -14.90 5.78 8.04
CA LEU A 66 -15.08 4.33 8.01
C LEU A 66 -13.98 3.58 8.80
N GLY A 67 -12.97 4.30 9.30
CA GLY A 67 -11.90 3.74 10.14
C GLY A 67 -11.26 2.50 9.52
N SER A 68 -11.16 1.41 10.28
CA SER A 68 -10.53 0.15 9.85
C SER A 68 -11.27 -0.58 8.72
N ARG A 69 -12.43 -0.08 8.26
CA ARG A 69 -13.03 -0.55 7.01
C ARG A 69 -12.37 0.05 5.77
N HIS A 70 -11.68 1.18 5.90
CA HIS A 70 -10.85 1.77 4.85
C HIS A 70 -9.40 1.31 5.01
N ILE A 71 -8.91 0.65 3.97
CA ILE A 71 -7.53 0.20 3.86
C ILE A 71 -6.91 0.86 2.64
N PHE A 72 -5.67 1.30 2.73
CA PHE A 72 -4.95 1.94 1.64
C PHE A 72 -3.76 1.09 1.24
N TYR A 73 -3.72 0.65 -0.01
CA TYR A 73 -2.59 -0.03 -0.61
C TYR A 73 -1.90 0.96 -1.55
N VAL A 74 -0.71 1.43 -1.16
CA VAL A 74 -0.07 2.62 -1.74
C VAL A 74 1.29 2.29 -2.34
N ASN A 75 1.47 2.56 -3.62
CA ASN A 75 2.72 2.30 -4.30
C ASN A 75 3.10 3.43 -5.26
N THR A 76 4.14 4.18 -4.89
CA THR A 76 4.84 5.12 -5.78
C THR A 76 6.32 5.02 -5.46
N ALA A 77 7.05 4.20 -6.20
CA ALA A 77 8.43 3.84 -5.87
C ALA A 77 9.41 4.41 -6.90
N PRO A 78 9.67 5.73 -6.90
CA PRO A 78 10.54 6.36 -7.89
C PRO A 78 11.97 5.84 -7.76
N ARG A 79 12.46 5.18 -8.81
CA ARG A 79 13.85 4.69 -8.88
C ARG A 79 14.73 5.79 -9.48
N LYS A 80 14.95 6.88 -8.73
CA LYS A 80 15.66 8.07 -9.21
C LYS A 80 17.18 8.06 -8.97
N ASP A 81 17.70 7.08 -8.22
CA ASP A 81 19.04 7.17 -7.62
C ASP A 81 20.12 6.32 -8.32
N LYS A 82 19.77 5.23 -9.02
CA LYS A 82 20.75 4.41 -9.75
C LYS A 82 20.26 4.05 -11.16
N LYS A 83 21.06 4.39 -12.17
CA LYS A 83 20.84 4.00 -13.58
C LYS A 83 21.21 2.53 -13.86
N GLU A 84 21.96 1.90 -12.96
CA GLU A 84 22.42 0.53 -13.08
C GLU A 84 21.38 -0.46 -12.54
N ALA A 85 21.34 -1.67 -13.12
CA ALA A 85 20.58 -2.78 -12.56
C ALA A 85 21.12 -3.08 -11.15
N ARG A 86 20.27 -2.95 -10.13
CA ARG A 86 20.66 -3.30 -8.76
C ARG A 86 20.76 -4.82 -8.64
N ILE A 87 21.78 -5.27 -7.89
CA ILE A 87 21.89 -6.66 -7.47
C ILE A 87 20.61 -7.00 -6.68
N ASN A 88 19.96 -8.10 -7.03
CA ASN A 88 18.75 -8.61 -6.38
C ASN A 88 17.51 -7.68 -6.35
N ASN A 89 17.41 -6.67 -7.22
CA ASN A 89 16.28 -5.71 -7.24
C ASN A 89 16.06 -4.95 -5.92
N GLU A 90 17.13 -4.66 -5.17
CA GLU A 90 17.06 -3.81 -3.96
C GLU A 90 16.24 -2.54 -4.21
N GLY A 91 15.37 -2.14 -3.28
CA GLY A 91 14.50 -0.98 -3.44
C GLY A 91 13.82 -0.62 -2.12
N GLU A 92 13.05 0.46 -2.13
CA GLU A 92 12.31 0.93 -0.94
C GLU A 92 11.46 -0.20 -0.33
N GLY A 93 11.49 -0.29 1.00
CA GLY A 93 10.78 -1.32 1.76
C GLY A 93 9.28 -1.04 1.92
N LEU A 94 8.54 -2.04 2.37
CA LEU A 94 7.12 -1.92 2.65
C LEU A 94 6.90 -1.60 4.13
N VAL A 95 5.93 -0.74 4.43
CA VAL A 95 5.52 -0.41 5.79
C VAL A 95 4.01 -0.56 5.97
N TYR A 96 3.64 -0.85 7.21
CA TYR A 96 2.30 -0.73 7.74
C TYR A 96 2.18 0.57 8.52
N ALA A 97 1.08 1.27 8.39
CA ALA A 97 0.71 2.35 9.30
C ALA A 97 -0.75 2.22 9.73
N ARG A 98 -1.00 2.47 11.02
CA ARG A 98 -2.35 2.62 11.56
C ARG A 98 -2.55 4.05 12.01
N LEU A 99 -3.61 4.68 11.52
CA LEU A 99 -3.95 6.04 11.90
C LEU A 99 -4.77 6.05 13.19
N THR A 100 -4.77 7.18 13.90
CA THR A 100 -5.59 7.38 15.11
C THR A 100 -7.10 7.26 14.84
N ASN A 101 -7.55 7.50 13.61
CA ASN A 101 -8.95 7.27 13.19
C ASN A 101 -9.26 5.80 12.83
N GLY A 102 -8.28 4.91 12.95
CA GLY A 102 -8.41 3.48 12.70
C GLY A 102 -8.18 3.04 11.26
N CYS A 103 -7.92 3.94 10.31
CA CYS A 103 -7.53 3.55 8.95
C CYS A 103 -6.20 2.81 8.95
N GLU A 104 -6.06 1.87 8.04
CA GLU A 104 -4.88 1.01 7.92
C GLU A 104 -4.24 1.17 6.55
N ILE A 105 -2.91 1.23 6.50
CA ILE A 105 -2.16 1.59 5.31
C ILE A 105 -1.05 0.56 5.12
N ILE A 106 -0.95 0.02 3.91
CA ILE A 106 0.17 -0.77 3.41
C ILE A 106 0.82 0.07 2.32
N ALA A 107 2.04 0.55 2.53
CA ALA A 107 2.67 1.51 1.63
C ALA A 107 4.14 1.22 1.39
N VAL A 108 4.62 1.49 0.18
CA VAL A 108 6.07 1.56 -0.06
C VAL A 108 6.62 2.82 0.61
N ASN A 109 7.55 2.64 1.55
CA ASN A 109 8.18 3.75 2.27
C ASN A 109 9.15 4.49 1.36
N SER A 110 8.63 5.47 0.61
CA SER A 110 9.32 6.08 -0.52
C SER A 110 9.07 7.58 -0.56
N GLY A 111 10.15 8.36 -0.64
CA GLY A 111 10.09 9.82 -0.74
C GLY A 111 9.14 10.44 0.31
N TYR A 112 8.14 11.18 -0.17
CA TYR A 112 7.17 11.90 0.67
C TYR A 112 5.81 11.18 0.83
N SER A 113 5.70 9.91 0.39
CA SER A 113 4.41 9.19 0.33
C SER A 113 3.70 9.05 1.67
N LEU A 114 4.41 9.16 2.80
CA LEU A 114 3.85 9.05 4.16
C LEU A 114 3.95 10.33 4.98
N SER A 115 4.58 11.38 4.45
CA SER A 115 4.91 12.59 5.22
C SER A 115 3.67 13.28 5.79
N PHE A 116 2.56 13.27 5.05
CA PHE A 116 1.31 13.93 5.46
C PHE A 116 0.49 13.12 6.46
N ILE A 117 0.68 11.80 6.56
CA ILE A 117 -0.05 10.96 7.53
C ILE A 117 0.73 10.74 8.83
N LYS A 118 2.06 10.94 8.81
CA LYS A 118 2.93 10.69 9.98
C LYS A 118 2.46 11.37 11.27
N PRO A 119 2.00 12.64 11.26
CA PRO A 119 1.49 13.29 12.48
C PRO A 119 0.21 12.65 13.07
N ALA A 120 -0.55 11.89 12.27
CA ALA A 120 -1.79 11.24 12.67
C ALA A 120 -1.64 9.72 12.81
N ALA A 121 -0.44 9.18 12.64
CA ALA A 121 -0.17 7.76 12.80
C ALA A 121 -0.10 7.40 14.29
N ALA A 122 -0.85 6.37 14.69
CA ALA A 122 -0.70 5.72 15.99
C ALA A 122 0.50 4.77 15.99
N GLU A 123 0.81 4.16 14.85
CA GLU A 123 2.03 3.37 14.65
C GLU A 123 2.43 3.36 13.17
N ILE A 124 3.74 3.20 12.93
CA ILE A 124 4.31 2.91 11.62
C ILE A 124 5.38 1.84 11.83
N ARG A 125 5.27 0.72 11.10
CA ARG A 125 6.11 -0.46 11.24
C ARG A 125 6.59 -0.92 9.88
N THR A 126 7.83 -1.38 9.78
CA THR A 126 8.29 -2.11 8.58
C THR A 126 7.51 -3.41 8.43
N ILE A 127 7.36 -3.89 7.20
CA ILE A 127 6.78 -5.20 6.89
C ILE A 127 7.87 -6.09 6.27
N ARG A 128 8.06 -7.27 6.85
CA ARG A 128 8.99 -8.31 6.43
C ARG A 128 8.37 -9.14 5.30
N VAL A 129 8.39 -8.56 4.11
CA VAL A 129 8.04 -9.23 2.85
C VAL A 129 9.26 -9.25 1.93
N SER A 130 9.34 -10.26 1.06
CA SER A 130 10.49 -10.37 0.15
C SER A 130 10.54 -9.15 -0.79
N ASN A 131 11.74 -8.58 -0.94
CA ASN A 131 12.03 -7.52 -1.91
C ASN A 131 12.75 -8.06 -3.16
N GLU A 132 12.98 -9.36 -3.22
CA GLU A 132 13.81 -9.99 -4.24
C GLU A 132 12.96 -10.75 -5.26
N GLY A 133 13.59 -11.15 -6.36
CA GLY A 133 12.99 -12.07 -7.36
C GLY A 133 12.07 -11.42 -8.40
N THR A 134 11.73 -10.14 -8.28
CA THR A 134 10.94 -9.42 -9.29
C THR A 134 11.19 -7.92 -9.31
N GLN A 135 10.97 -7.31 -10.49
CA GLN A 135 10.96 -5.86 -10.63
C GLN A 135 9.59 -5.25 -10.25
N PHE A 136 8.50 -6.02 -10.22
CA PHE A 136 7.15 -5.49 -9.95
C PHE A 136 6.62 -5.95 -8.58
N ARG A 137 7.35 -5.60 -7.51
CA ARG A 137 7.10 -6.04 -6.12
C ARG A 137 5.69 -5.75 -5.61
N SER A 138 5.09 -4.64 -6.03
CA SER A 138 3.72 -4.27 -5.67
C SER A 138 2.63 -5.14 -6.31
N ARG A 139 3.00 -5.96 -7.31
CA ARG A 139 2.16 -7.02 -7.89
C ARG A 139 2.52 -8.40 -7.35
N ASP A 140 3.80 -8.67 -7.12
CA ASP A 140 4.27 -10.04 -6.90
C ASP A 140 4.48 -10.43 -5.43
N ASN A 141 4.91 -9.48 -4.59
CA ASN A 141 5.29 -9.77 -3.19
C ASN A 141 4.32 -9.09 -2.22
N TYR A 142 4.18 -7.77 -2.34
CA TYR A 142 3.48 -6.94 -1.35
C TYR A 142 1.98 -7.23 -1.17
N PRO A 143 1.24 -7.80 -2.15
CA PRO A 143 -0.14 -8.21 -1.93
C PRO A 143 -0.34 -9.15 -0.74
N GLU A 144 0.65 -9.99 -0.40
CA GLU A 144 0.58 -10.89 0.76
C GLU A 144 0.36 -10.13 2.07
N ALA A 145 0.90 -8.92 2.19
CA ALA A 145 0.75 -8.08 3.38
C ALA A 145 -0.69 -7.57 3.51
N LEU A 146 -1.37 -7.24 2.41
CA LEU A 146 -2.78 -6.87 2.43
C LEU A 146 -3.65 -8.06 2.84
N GLY A 147 -3.38 -9.24 2.28
CA GLY A 147 -4.07 -10.47 2.65
C GLY A 147 -3.90 -10.78 4.15
N ALA A 148 -2.66 -10.70 4.65
CA ALA A 148 -2.36 -10.90 6.07
C ALA A 148 -3.07 -9.86 6.96
N LEU A 149 -3.11 -8.59 6.55
CA LEU A 149 -3.84 -7.53 7.25
C LEU A 149 -5.32 -7.86 7.40
N VAL A 150 -6.02 -8.13 6.29
CA VAL A 150 -7.47 -8.40 6.31
C VAL A 150 -7.80 -9.67 7.09
N GLN A 151 -6.88 -10.65 7.11
CA GLN A 151 -7.00 -11.90 7.85
C GLN A 151 -6.63 -11.81 9.34
N GLY A 152 -6.16 -10.65 9.82
CA GLY A 152 -5.68 -10.51 11.20
C GLY A 152 -4.38 -11.26 11.48
N ARG A 153 -3.56 -11.50 10.44
CA ARG A 153 -2.27 -12.20 10.51
C ARG A 153 -1.07 -11.28 10.27
N LEU A 154 -1.27 -9.97 10.11
CA LEU A 154 -0.19 -9.04 9.77
C LEU A 154 0.92 -8.99 10.84
N GLU A 155 0.58 -9.20 12.12
CA GLU A 155 1.54 -9.16 13.23
C GLU A 155 2.78 -10.04 12.98
N SER A 156 2.62 -11.22 12.38
CA SER A 156 3.74 -12.12 12.08
C SER A 156 4.71 -11.57 11.03
N LEU A 157 4.29 -10.56 10.28
CA LEU A 157 5.08 -9.89 9.24
C LEU A 157 5.65 -8.54 9.71
N LEU A 158 5.26 -8.02 10.88
CA LEU A 158 5.73 -6.71 11.33
C LEU A 158 7.20 -6.77 11.76
N GLY A 159 7.97 -5.78 11.32
CA GLY A 159 9.34 -5.50 11.73
C GLY A 159 9.40 -4.30 12.68
N ASP A 160 10.47 -3.52 12.57
CA ASP A 160 10.80 -2.41 13.48
C ASP A 160 9.91 -1.17 13.26
N ASP A 161 9.91 -0.27 14.25
CA ASP A 161 9.27 1.06 14.18
C ASP A 161 9.99 2.00 13.19
N VAL A 162 9.25 2.95 12.59
CA VAL A 162 9.73 3.90 11.55
C VAL A 162 9.50 5.38 11.90
#